data_AF-A0A1V1NRA2-F1
#
_entry.id   AF-A0A1V1NRA2-F1
#
_cell.length_a   1.000
_cell.length_b   1.000
_cell.length_c   1.000
_cell.angle_alpha   90.00
_cell.angle_beta   90.00
_cell.angle_gamma   90.00
#
_symmetry.space_group_name_H-M   'P 1'
#
loop_
_entity.id
_entity.type
_entity.pdbx_description
1 polymer ?
#
loop_
_entity_poly.entity_id
_entity_poly.type
_entity_poly.pdbx_seq_one_letter_code
_entity_poly.pdbx_strand_id
1 'polypeptide(L)'
;PLDGGSSDYFGTGVDISGNRAIVGAYYDDDKGSNSGAAYIFTRDGINWVQTAKLTAPDGASSDYFSYYAVAISGDYAFVGSYRDDVSYTDQGSVYIF
;
A
#
# COMPACT_ATOMS: atom_id res chain seq x y z
N PRO A 1 -0.43 2.85 11.47
CA PRO A 1 -1.36 1.80 11.00
C PRO A 1 -2.10 1.24 12.21
N LEU A 2 -3.38 0.88 12.07
CA LEU A 2 -4.20 0.32 13.16
C LEU A 2 -3.85 -1.15 13.48
N ASP A 3 -3.12 -1.80 12.58
CA ASP A 3 -2.84 -3.23 12.51
C ASP A 3 -1.36 -3.51 12.24
N GLY A 4 -0.46 -2.57 12.58
CA GLY A 4 0.97 -2.73 12.30
C GLY A 4 1.57 -3.96 12.99
N GLY A 5 2.23 -4.79 12.18
CA GLY A 5 3.05 -5.92 12.59
C GLY A 5 4.53 -5.57 12.76
N SER A 6 5.29 -6.54 13.27
CA SER A 6 6.74 -6.41 13.36
C SER A 6 7.35 -6.56 11.98
N SER A 7 8.22 -5.63 11.59
CA SER A 7 8.92 -5.66 10.30
C SER A 7 8.04 -5.46 9.06
N ASP A 8 6.80 -4.97 9.18
CA ASP A 8 5.98 -4.59 8.01
C ASP A 8 6.58 -3.40 7.22
N TYR A 9 7.55 -2.71 7.84
CA TYR A 9 8.20 -1.51 7.31
C TYR A 9 7.20 -0.44 6.84
N PHE A 10 6.19 -0.19 7.67
CA PHE A 10 5.27 0.94 7.47
C PHE A 10 6.04 2.26 7.37
N GLY A 11 5.72 3.09 6.37
CA GLY A 11 6.38 4.38 6.13
C GLY A 11 7.43 4.34 5.01
N THR A 12 7.54 3.24 4.27
CA THR A 12 8.53 3.08 3.19
C THR A 12 8.18 3.89 1.95
N GLY A 13 6.91 3.87 1.54
CA GLY A 13 6.35 4.78 0.56
C GLY A 13 5.43 5.79 1.25
N VAL A 14 5.55 7.07 0.92
CA VAL A 14 4.64 8.12 1.40
C VAL A 14 4.30 9.09 0.28
N ASP A 15 3.02 9.46 0.17
CA ASP A 15 2.58 10.55 -0.70
C ASP A 15 1.33 11.24 -0.11
N ILE A 16 1.05 12.47 -0.53
CA ILE A 16 -0.03 13.29 0.01
C ILE A 16 -0.70 14.14 -1.07
N SER A 17 -2.04 14.16 -1.08
CA SER A 17 -2.85 15.00 -1.96
C SER A 17 -4.00 15.62 -1.16
N GLY A 18 -3.94 16.94 -0.98
CA GLY A 18 -4.91 17.68 -0.17
C GLY A 18 -4.98 17.16 1.26
N ASN A 19 -6.15 16.67 1.65
CA ASN A 19 -6.40 16.11 2.98
C ASN A 19 -6.25 14.59 3.04
N ARG A 20 -5.68 13.94 2.02
CA ARG A 20 -5.43 12.49 2.00
C ARG A 20 -3.94 12.20 1.87
N ALA A 21 -3.47 11.20 2.59
CA ALA A 21 -2.12 10.68 2.48
C ALA A 21 -2.17 9.16 2.29
N ILE A 22 -1.21 8.62 1.55
CA ILE A 22 -1.00 7.18 1.40
C ILE A 22 0.35 6.81 2.02
N VAL A 23 0.37 5.69 2.75
CA VAL A 23 1.60 5.17 3.37
C VAL A 23 1.73 3.68 3.10
N GLY A 24 2.86 3.25 2.56
CA GLY A 24 3.15 1.85 2.24
C GLY A 24 3.77 1.06 3.40
N ALA A 25 3.50 -0.24 3.43
CA ALA A 25 4.07 -1.26 4.32
C ALA A 25 4.28 -2.55 3.51
N TYR A 26 5.37 -2.61 2.76
CA TYR A 26 5.60 -3.64 1.75
C TYR A 26 5.88 -5.04 2.29
N TYR A 27 6.13 -5.19 3.60
CA TYR A 27 6.28 -6.49 4.28
C TYR A 27 5.08 -6.83 5.16
N ASP A 28 3.95 -6.13 5.01
CA ASP A 28 2.69 -6.57 5.61
C ASP A 28 2.35 -7.99 5.13
N ASP A 29 1.95 -8.84 6.05
CA ASP A 29 1.79 -10.29 5.83
C ASP A 29 0.31 -10.73 5.70
N ASP A 30 -0.64 -9.80 5.68
CA ASP A 30 -2.07 -10.15 5.83
C ASP A 30 -2.67 -10.95 4.67
N LYS A 31 -2.10 -10.82 3.46
CA LYS A 31 -2.52 -11.58 2.26
C LYS A 31 -1.55 -12.73 1.90
N GLY A 32 -0.44 -12.85 2.62
CA GLY A 32 0.67 -13.74 2.31
C GLY A 32 1.99 -13.15 2.78
N SER A 33 3.03 -13.96 2.93
CA SER A 33 4.31 -13.45 3.47
C SER A 33 4.89 -12.39 2.55
N ASN A 34 5.11 -11.18 3.06
CA ASN A 34 5.51 -9.97 2.36
C ASN A 34 4.61 -9.64 1.15
N SER A 35 3.31 -9.90 1.29
CA SER A 35 2.30 -9.52 0.30
C SER A 35 2.14 -8.00 0.18
N GLY A 36 2.34 -7.29 1.29
CA GLY A 36 2.35 -5.84 1.36
C GLY A 36 0.97 -5.21 1.46
N ALA A 37 0.94 -3.99 2.02
CA ALA A 37 -0.27 -3.19 2.16
C ALA A 37 0.03 -1.69 2.03
N ALA A 38 -0.98 -0.91 1.66
CA ALA A 38 -0.92 0.55 1.72
C ALA A 38 -2.09 1.09 2.54
N TYR A 39 -1.90 2.23 3.17
CA TYR A 39 -2.84 2.78 4.14
C TYR A 39 -3.20 4.20 3.75
N ILE A 40 -4.49 4.50 3.70
CA ILE A 40 -4.99 5.85 3.45
C ILE A 40 -5.30 6.52 4.77
N PHE A 41 -4.76 7.72 4.94
CA PHE A 41 -5.08 8.61 6.05
C PHE A 41 -5.82 9.82 5.51
N THR A 42 -6.87 10.25 6.20
CA THR A 42 -7.59 11.48 5.90
C THR A 42 -7.48 12.45 7.06
N ARG A 43 -7.23 13.72 6.75
CA ARG A 43 -7.13 14.79 7.73
C ARG A 43 -8.53 15.33 8.08
N ASP A 44 -8.90 15.27 9.36
CA ASP A 44 -10.19 15.76 9.88
C ASP A 44 -10.16 17.24 10.31
N GLY A 45 -9.19 18.00 9.80
CA GLY A 45 -8.89 19.39 10.18
C GLY A 45 -7.69 19.48 11.11
N ILE A 46 -7.61 18.61 12.13
CA ILE A 46 -6.51 18.62 13.12
C ILE A 46 -5.69 17.34 13.03
N ASN A 47 -6.37 16.19 13.05
CA ASN A 47 -5.77 14.88 13.14
C ASN A 47 -5.72 14.20 11.77
N TRP A 48 -4.82 13.23 11.65
CA TRP A 48 -4.82 12.27 10.55
C TRP A 48 -5.41 10.96 11.04
N VAL A 49 -6.47 10.51 10.41
CA VAL A 49 -7.19 9.29 10.76
C VAL A 49 -7.01 8.28 9.63
N GLN A 50 -6.63 7.04 9.95
CA GLN A 50 -6.62 5.96 8.97
C GLN A 50 -8.06 5.69 8.52
N THR A 51 -8.33 5.83 7.22
CA THR A 51 -9.68 5.63 6.65
C THR A 51 -9.77 4.38 5.78
N ALA A 52 -8.64 3.84 5.30
CA ALA A 52 -8.62 2.58 4.56
C ALA A 52 -7.29 1.84 4.72
N LYS A 53 -7.36 0.51 4.58
CA LYS A 53 -6.24 -0.37 4.23
C LYS A 53 -6.48 -0.89 2.81
N LEU A 54 -5.47 -0.81 1.97
CA LEU A 54 -5.44 -1.26 0.59
C LEU A 54 -4.51 -2.48 0.52
N THR A 55 -4.99 -3.54 -0.11
CA THR A 55 -4.21 -4.74 -0.45
C THR A 55 -4.50 -5.09 -1.90
N ALA A 56 -3.56 -5.74 -2.58
CA ALA A 56 -3.81 -6.30 -3.90
C ALA A 56 -4.95 -7.34 -3.81
N PRO A 57 -5.99 -7.28 -4.67
CA PRO A 57 -7.06 -8.27 -4.67
C PRO A 57 -6.58 -9.71 -4.83
N ASP A 58 -5.57 -9.90 -5.66
CA ASP A 58 -4.82 -11.11 -6.01
C ASP A 58 -3.48 -11.22 -5.26
N GLY A 59 -3.24 -10.36 -4.27
CA GLY A 59 -1.99 -10.32 -3.53
C GLY A 59 -1.59 -11.68 -2.96
N ALA A 60 -0.36 -12.07 -3.25
CA ALA A 60 0.28 -13.32 -2.89
C ALA A 60 1.60 -13.07 -2.15
N SER A 61 2.29 -14.16 -1.80
CA SER A 61 3.54 -14.06 -1.04
C SER A 61 4.65 -13.49 -1.92
N SER A 62 5.41 -12.54 -1.38
CA SER A 62 6.55 -11.87 -2.04
C SER A 62 6.22 -10.97 -3.22
N ASP A 63 4.95 -10.52 -3.36
CA ASP A 63 4.58 -9.54 -4.39
C ASP A 63 5.07 -8.12 -4.04
N TYR A 64 5.31 -7.87 -2.74
CA TYR A 64 5.80 -6.60 -2.19
C TYR A 64 4.97 -5.38 -2.58
N PHE A 65 3.64 -5.51 -2.47
CA PHE A 65 2.71 -4.41 -2.71
C PHE A 65 3.11 -3.19 -1.87
N SER A 66 3.20 -2.02 -2.51
CA SER A 66 3.63 -0.73 -1.94
C SER A 66 5.14 -0.52 -1.70
N TYR A 67 6.04 -1.37 -2.22
CA TYR A 67 7.49 -1.16 -2.10
C TYR A 67 7.98 0.09 -2.83
N TYR A 68 8.07 1.20 -2.10
CA TYR A 68 8.45 2.54 -2.61
C TYR A 68 7.59 3.05 -3.79
N ALA A 69 6.45 2.41 -4.07
CA ALA A 69 5.61 2.67 -5.22
C ALA A 69 4.17 2.98 -4.77
N VAL A 70 4.00 4.12 -4.11
CA VAL A 70 2.68 4.68 -3.77
C VAL A 70 2.55 6.08 -4.34
N ALA A 71 1.38 6.42 -4.85
CA ALA A 71 1.03 7.78 -5.24
C ALA A 71 -0.45 8.05 -4.96
N ILE A 72 -0.81 9.28 -4.67
CA ILE A 72 -2.20 9.69 -4.48
C ILE A 72 -2.45 11.04 -5.15
N SER A 73 -3.55 11.15 -5.91
CA SER A 73 -3.93 12.39 -6.57
C SER A 73 -5.42 12.49 -6.76
N GLY A 74 -6.02 13.54 -6.20
CA GLY A 74 -7.47 13.65 -6.18
C GLY A 74 -8.07 12.42 -5.50
N ASP A 75 -9.04 11.78 -6.14
CA ASP A 75 -9.72 10.58 -5.63
C ASP A 75 -9.00 9.26 -5.92
N TYR A 76 -7.88 9.30 -6.64
CA TYR A 76 -7.15 8.10 -7.04
C TYR A 76 -5.93 7.84 -6.17
N ALA A 77 -5.74 6.58 -5.80
CA ALA A 77 -4.49 6.07 -5.25
C ALA A 77 -3.90 5.01 -6.18
N PHE A 78 -2.59 5.07 -6.39
CA PHE A 78 -1.83 4.12 -7.20
C PHE A 78 -0.86 3.38 -6.29
N VAL A 79 -0.86 2.05 -6.38
CA VAL A 79 0.07 1.22 -5.62
C VAL A 79 0.71 0.19 -6.53
N GLY A 80 2.04 0.20 -6.60
CA GLY A 80 2.81 -0.76 -7.35
C GLY A 80 3.11 -2.02 -6.54
N SER A 81 3.16 -3.15 -7.23
CA SER A 81 3.62 -4.44 -6.71
C SER A 81 4.61 -5.00 -7.72
N TYR A 82 5.90 -4.80 -7.48
CA TYR A 82 6.92 -5.00 -8.53
C TYR A 82 7.29 -6.47 -8.76
N ARG A 83 6.84 -7.37 -7.89
CA ARG A 83 7.04 -8.83 -7.98
C ARG A 83 5.75 -9.61 -8.18
N ASP A 84 4.66 -8.91 -8.49
CA ASP A 84 3.41 -9.59 -8.75
C ASP A 84 3.48 -10.48 -10.01
N ASP A 85 2.86 -11.65 -9.91
CA ASP A 85 2.92 -12.78 -10.83
C ASP A 85 1.55 -13.02 -11.49
N VAL A 86 1.28 -12.37 -12.63
CA VAL A 86 -0.01 -12.55 -13.33
C VAL A 86 0.08 -13.60 -14.44
N SER A 87 0.99 -13.39 -15.40
CA SER A 87 1.24 -14.26 -16.56
C SER A 87 2.71 -14.67 -16.69
N TYR A 88 3.61 -13.89 -16.10
CA TYR A 88 5.06 -14.11 -16.06
C TYR A 88 5.57 -13.80 -14.66
N THR A 89 6.70 -14.42 -14.32
CA THR A 89 7.38 -14.19 -13.03
C THR A 89 7.85 -12.75 -12.89
N ASP A 90 7.56 -12.14 -11.74
CA ASP A 90 7.92 -10.77 -11.35
C ASP A 90 7.57 -9.71 -12.42
N GLN A 91 6.49 -9.91 -13.19
CA GLN A 91 6.09 -8.92 -14.20
C GLN A 91 5.61 -7.61 -13.59
N GLY A 92 5.14 -7.69 -12.35
CA GLY A 92 4.58 -6.60 -11.59
C GLY A 92 3.21 -6.14 -12.08
N SER A 93 2.57 -5.38 -11.21
CA SER A 93 1.26 -4.76 -11.44
C SER A 93 1.19 -3.39 -10.78
N VAL A 94 0.27 -2.56 -11.26
CA VAL A 94 -0.17 -1.33 -10.58
C VAL A 94 -1.66 -1.43 -10.34
N TYR A 95 -2.04 -1.16 -9.10
CA TYR A 95 -3.42 -1.17 -8.64
C TYR A 95 -3.88 0.27 -8.46
N ILE A 96 -5.08 0.56 -8.95
CA ILE A 96 -5.71 1.88 -8.84
C ILE A 96 -6.94 1.73 -7.95
N PHE A 97 -7.00 2.56 -6.92
CA PHE A 97 -8.10 2.64 -5.97
C PHE A 97 -8.77 4.01 -6.05
#